data_AF-A0A6L3AJ27-F1
#
_entry.id   AF-A0A6L3AJ27-F1
#
_cell.length_a   1.000
_cell.length_b   1.000
_cell.length_c   1.000
_cell.angle_alpha   90.00
_cell.angle_beta   90.00
_cell.angle_gamma   90.00
#
_symmetry.space_group_name_H-M   'P 1'
#
loop_
_entity.id
_entity.type
_entity.pdbx_description
1 polymer ?
#
loop_
_entity_poly.entity_id
_entity_poly.type
_entity_poly.pdbx_seq_one_letter_code
_entity_poly.pdbx_strand_id
1 'polypeptide(L)'
;MDIPNDHKVLLARRDFAPQCDTSIFSAREKEILARYGCWMEALAIGQIAPITDAQRRFIRVVQEEVEPESESEFETAWLKLKLRRQYEV
;
A
#
# COMPACT_ATOMS: atom_id res chain seq x y z
N MET A 1 18.41 6.49 11.10
CA MET A 1 17.07 5.96 11.43
C MET A 1 17.14 4.46 11.25
N ASP A 2 16.94 3.69 12.32
CA ASP A 2 16.84 2.23 12.22
C ASP A 2 15.44 1.86 11.72
N ILE A 3 15.39 1.17 10.58
CA ILE A 3 14.15 0.57 10.09
C ILE A 3 13.88 -0.65 10.97
N PRO A 4 12.73 -0.74 11.67
CA PRO A 4 12.40 -1.90 12.49
C PRO A 4 12.44 -3.20 11.66
N ASN A 5 12.80 -4.32 12.28
CA ASN A 5 12.90 -5.59 11.58
C ASN A 5 11.58 -6.00 10.90
N ASP A 6 10.43 -5.67 11.48
CA ASP A 6 9.12 -5.96 10.89
C ASP A 6 8.93 -5.31 9.52
N HIS A 7 9.37 -4.05 9.39
CA HIS A 7 9.36 -3.34 8.10
C HIS A 7 10.29 -4.03 7.10
N LYS A 8 11.49 -4.44 7.51
CA LYS A 8 12.47 -5.12 6.63
C LYS A 8 11.95 -6.47 6.14
N VAL A 9 11.32 -7.26 7.01
CA VAL A 9 10.75 -8.57 6.65
C VAL A 9 9.65 -8.41 5.61
N LEU A 10 8.76 -7.43 5.78
CA LEU A 10 7.67 -7.18 4.83
C LEU A 10 8.15 -6.63 3.49
N LEU A 11 9.19 -5.78 3.48
CA LEU A 11 9.83 -5.32 2.26
C LEU A 11 10.58 -6.43 1.51
N ALA A 12 11.02 -7.47 2.22
CA ALA A 12 11.63 -8.66 1.63
C ALA A 12 10.58 -9.62 1.04
N ARG A 13 9.32 -9.56 1.50
CA ARG A 13 8.22 -10.37 0.97
C ARG A 13 7.70 -9.79 -0.34
N ARG A 14 7.84 -10.56 -1.42
CA ARG A 14 7.36 -10.21 -2.76
C ARG A 14 6.15 -11.01 -3.23
N ASP A 15 5.63 -11.89 -2.38
CA ASP A 15 4.47 -12.73 -2.66
C ASP A 15 3.13 -12.00 -2.42
N PHE A 16 3.10 -10.68 -2.65
CA PHE A 16 1.86 -9.93 -2.48
C PHE A 16 0.89 -10.29 -3.61
N ALA A 17 -0.16 -11.00 -3.27
CA ALA A 17 -1.27 -11.28 -4.17
C ALA A 17 -2.35 -10.18 -3.98
N PRO A 18 -2.53 -9.26 -4.96
CA PRO A 18 -3.59 -8.25 -4.86
C PRO A 18 -4.99 -8.87 -4.81
N GLN A 19 -5.16 -10.12 -5.26
CA GLN A 19 -6.43 -10.86 -5.28
C GLN A 19 -7.53 -10.10 -6.03
N CYS A 20 -7.16 -9.33 -7.05
CA CYS A 20 -8.08 -8.60 -7.90
C CYS A 20 -7.57 -8.59 -9.35
N ASP A 21 -8.43 -8.17 -10.29
CA ASP A 21 -8.00 -7.97 -11.68
C ASP A 21 -6.90 -6.90 -11.77
N THR A 22 -5.72 -7.28 -12.25
CA THR A 22 -4.58 -6.37 -12.35
C THR A 22 -4.55 -5.55 -13.64
N SER A 23 -5.46 -5.77 -14.59
CA SER A 23 -5.47 -5.15 -15.92
C SER A 23 -5.68 -3.63 -15.86
N ILE A 24 -6.27 -3.13 -14.78
CA ILE A 24 -6.55 -1.71 -14.56
C ILE A 24 -5.38 -0.92 -14.00
N PHE A 25 -4.33 -1.61 -13.53
CA PHE A 25 -3.13 -0.98 -12.99
C PHE A 25 -2.12 -0.76 -14.11
N SER A 26 -1.46 0.39 -14.08
CA SER A 26 -0.30 0.66 -14.92
C SER A 26 0.85 -0.29 -14.57
N ALA A 27 1.83 -0.42 -15.47
CA ALA A 27 3.02 -1.25 -15.21
C ALA A 27 3.75 -0.82 -13.92
N ARG A 28 3.74 0.48 -13.63
CA ARG A 28 4.37 1.07 -12.45
C ARG A 28 3.60 0.77 -11.17
N GLU A 29 2.27 0.87 -11.20
CA GLU A 29 1.41 0.49 -10.08
C GLU A 29 1.55 -1.00 -9.75
N LYS A 30 1.63 -1.86 -10.77
CA LYS A 30 1.90 -3.30 -10.59
C LYS A 30 3.24 -3.55 -9.91
N GLU A 31 4.29 -2.84 -10.31
CA GLU A 31 5.61 -2.94 -9.68
C GLU A 31 5.56 -2.53 -8.20
N ILE A 32 4.85 -1.43 -7.90
CA ILE A 32 4.66 -0.95 -6.54
C ILE A 32 3.92 -1.99 -5.69
N LEU A 33 2.79 -2.50 -6.17
CA LEU A 33 2.02 -3.51 -5.45
C LEU A 33 2.80 -4.82 -5.28
N ALA A 34 3.53 -5.27 -6.30
CA ALA A 34 4.34 -6.50 -6.20
C ALA A 34 5.51 -6.36 -5.22
N ARG A 35 6.12 -5.17 -5.13
CA ARG A 35 7.29 -4.93 -4.28
C ARG A 35 6.95 -4.49 -2.86
N TYR A 36 5.88 -3.70 -2.71
CA TYR A 36 5.53 -3.03 -1.46
C TYR A 36 4.15 -3.42 -0.95
N GLY A 37 3.35 -4.20 -1.67
CA GLY A 37 1.98 -4.48 -1.30
C GLY A 37 1.83 -5.14 0.08
N CYS A 38 2.67 -6.12 0.43
CA CYS A 38 2.65 -6.72 1.77
C CYS A 38 2.96 -5.69 2.87
N TRP A 39 3.90 -4.79 2.60
CA TRP A 39 4.28 -3.72 3.53
C TRP A 39 3.18 -2.66 3.66
N MET A 40 2.57 -2.26 2.54
CA MET A 40 1.45 -1.32 2.52
C MET A 40 0.21 -1.89 3.21
N GLU A 41 -0.07 -3.17 3.02
CA GLU A 41 -1.16 -3.88 3.70
C GLU A 41 -0.95 -3.91 5.20
N ALA A 42 0.26 -4.25 5.65
CA ALA A 42 0.60 -4.24 7.07
C ALA A 42 0.47 -2.83 7.69
N LEU A 43 0.81 -1.77 6.96
CA LEU A 43 0.57 -0.40 7.41
C LEU A 43 -0.92 -0.07 7.48
N ALA A 44 -1.67 -0.42 6.43
CA ALA A 44 -3.09 -0.14 6.32
C ALA A 44 -3.93 -0.81 7.42
N ILE A 45 -3.57 -2.03 7.83
CA ILE A 45 -4.25 -2.77 8.90
C ILE A 45 -3.66 -2.50 10.29
N GLY A 46 -2.62 -1.65 10.40
CA GLY A 46 -1.96 -1.34 11.67
C GLY A 46 -1.07 -2.46 12.23
N GLN A 47 -0.69 -3.45 11.42
CA GLN A 47 0.26 -4.50 11.82
C GLN A 47 1.66 -3.94 12.05
N ILE A 48 2.06 -2.90 11.32
CA ILE A 48 3.30 -2.16 11.57
C ILE A 48 3.03 -0.68 11.79
N ALA A 49 3.78 -0.05 12.69
CA ALA A 49 3.66 1.37 12.98
C ALA A 49 4.34 2.23 11.89
N PRO A 50 3.75 3.37 11.51
CA PRO A 50 4.37 4.32 10.58
C PRO A 50 5.55 5.03 11.26
N ILE A 51 6.73 4.93 10.66
CA ILE A 51 7.97 5.55 11.15
C ILE A 51 8.25 6.90 10.47
N THR A 52 7.64 7.20 9.32
CA THR A 52 7.79 8.48 8.60
C THR A 52 6.47 9.23 8.45
N ASP A 53 6.54 10.54 8.21
CA ASP A 53 5.35 11.38 7.95
C ASP A 53 4.60 10.92 6.69
N ALA A 54 5.30 10.49 5.65
CA ALA A 54 4.68 9.92 4.46
C ALA A 54 3.87 8.65 4.78
N GLN A 55 4.38 7.78 5.66
CA GLN A 55 3.64 6.58 6.09
C GLN A 55 2.44 6.94 6.96
N ARG A 56 2.59 7.92 7.86
CA ARG A 56 1.47 8.44 8.66
C ARG A 56 0.38 9.01 7.76
N ARG A 57 0.77 9.80 6.75
CA ARG A 57 -0.15 10.36 5.75
C ARG A 57 -0.84 9.26 4.95
N PHE A 58 -0.09 8.28 4.47
CA PHE A 58 -0.64 7.12 3.77
C PHE A 58 -1.76 6.46 4.58
N ILE A 59 -1.56 6.21 5.88
CA ILE A 59 -2.60 5.63 6.74
C ILE A 59 -3.85 6.50 6.80
N ARG A 60 -3.70 7.83 6.93
CA ARG A 60 -4.84 8.77 6.90
C ARG A 60 -5.59 8.72 5.57
N VAL A 61 -4.87 8.58 4.45
CA VAL A 61 -5.47 8.38 3.12
C VAL A 61 -6.24 7.07 3.06
N VAL A 62 -5.67 5.98 3.57
CA VAL A 62 -6.35 4.67 3.60
C VAL A 62 -7.64 4.72 4.44
N GLN A 63 -7.62 5.50 5.52
CA GLN A 63 -8.76 5.74 6.41
C GLN A 63 -9.74 6.80 5.88
N GLU A 64 -9.52 7.33 4.66
CA GLU A 64 -10.37 8.34 4.03
C GLU A 64 -10.46 9.65 4.83
N GLU A 65 -9.48 9.91 5.71
CA GLU A 65 -9.38 11.16 6.48
C GLU A 65 -8.81 12.31 5.65
N VAL A 66 -7.96 12.00 4.66
CA VAL A 66 -7.35 12.98 3.75
C VAL A 66 -7.34 12.43 2.33
N GLU A 67 -7.37 13.33 1.35
CA GLU A 67 -7.27 12.95 -0.06
C GLU A 67 -5.84 12.51 -0.43
N PRO A 68 -5.70 11.53 -1.34
CA PRO A 68 -4.40 11.13 -1.86
C PRO A 68 -3.72 12.28 -2.59
N GLU A 69 -2.40 12.35 -2.54
CA GLU A 69 -1.66 13.21 -3.46
C GLU A 69 -1.71 12.59 -4.85
N SER A 70 -2.17 13.35 -5.84
CA SER A 70 -2.23 12.91 -7.24
C SER A 70 -0.88 12.46 -7.80
N GLU A 71 0.22 12.95 -7.21
CA GLU A 71 1.60 12.58 -7.57
C GLU A 71 2.11 11.34 -6.80
N SER A 72 1.38 10.88 -5.77
CA SER A 72 1.76 9.71 -4.97
C SER A 72 1.28 8.42 -5.63
N GLU A 73 2.18 7.76 -6.36
CA GLU A 73 1.91 6.48 -7.00
C GLU A 73 1.53 5.38 -5.99
N PHE A 74 2.05 5.46 -4.76
CA PHE A 74 1.75 4.50 -3.68
C PHE A 74 0.31 4.63 -3.19
N GLU A 75 -0.11 5.85 -2.86
CA GLU A 75 -1.47 6.12 -2.41
C GLU A 75 -2.48 5.78 -3.51
N THR A 76 -2.19 6.19 -4.75
CA THR A 76 -3.03 5.90 -5.91
C THR A 76 -3.18 4.39 -6.16
N ALA A 77 -2.07 3.65 -6.18
CA ALA A 77 -2.10 2.20 -6.39
C ALA A 77 -2.89 1.48 -5.28
N TRP A 78 -2.73 1.90 -4.02
CA TRP A 78 -3.44 1.30 -2.89
C TRP A 78 -4.93 1.58 -2.91
N LEU A 79 -5.33 2.82 -3.18
CA LEU A 79 -6.75 3.18 -3.23
C LEU A 79 -7.46 2.45 -4.36
N LYS A 80 -6.83 2.33 -5.54
CA LYS A 80 -7.36 1.50 -6.64
C LYS A 80 -7.54 0.05 -6.21
N LEU A 81 -6.57 -0.52 -5.50
CA LEU A 81 -6.66 -1.88 -4.97
C LEU A 81 -7.82 -2.02 -3.96
N LYS A 82 -7.92 -1.10 -2.99
CA LYS A 82 -8.99 -1.07 -1.98
C LYS A 82 -10.37 -1.01 -2.65
N LEU A 83 -10.55 -0.10 -3.61
CA LEU A 83 -11.80 0.05 -4.36
C LEU A 83 -12.15 -1.22 -5.15
N ARG A 84 -11.17 -1.87 -5.78
CA ARG A 84 -11.41 -3.14 -6.49
C ARG A 84 -11.81 -4.27 -5.57
N ARG A 85 -11.10 -4.43 -4.45
CA ARG A 85 -11.44 -5.41 -3.42
C ARG A 85 -12.83 -5.17 -2.83
N GLN A 86 -13.28 -3.92 -2.71
CA GLN A 86 -14.64 -3.60 -2.27
C GLN A 86 -15.72 -3.89 -3.32
N TYR A 87 -15.40 -3.83 -4.61
CA TYR A 87 -16.36 -4.06 -5.71
C TYR A 87 -16.52 -5.56 -6.07
N GLU A 88 -15.49 -6.37 -5.82
CA GLU A 88 -15.48 -7.81 -6.14
C GLU A 88 -16.00 -8.71 -4.99
N VAL A 89 -16.39 -8.13 -3.84
CA VAL A 89 -16.99 -8.81 -2.68
C VAL A 89 -18.50 -8.64 -2.69
#